data_AF-A0A1I7WFW0-F1
#
_entry.id   AF-A0A1I7WFW0-F1
#
_cell.length_a   1.000
_cell.length_b   1.000
_cell.length_c   1.000
_cell.angle_alpha   90.00
_cell.angle_beta   90.00
_cell.angle_gamma   90.00
#
_symmetry.space_group_name_H-M   'P 1'
#
loop_
_entity.id
_entity.type
_entity.pdbx_description
1 polymer ?
#
loop_
_entity_poly.entity_id
_entity_poly.type
_entity_poly.pdbx_seq_one_letter_code
_entity_poly.pdbx_strand_id
1 'polypeptide(L)'
;MVKFLKIISLFKEPVLDLGHDLQSFYQLLSSILSQSKLRYIFDGLGHLCASIFIHSSQHMPRLSDSAKKRVCRNIWGVQQRLSQITARREAELDRARAFFELLSHDTDRLMLLIPDRKSQFTSAELGHLITLSVRSNPTLANQHGALEQRLAQLSSILKEPV
;
A
#
# COMPACT_ATOMS: atom_id res chain seq x y z
N MET A 1 -3.90 -6.95 19.12
CA MET A 1 -4.27 -5.51 19.12
C MET A 1 -3.08 -4.56 19.07
N VAL A 2 -2.02 -4.77 19.86
CA VAL A 2 -0.87 -3.83 19.97
C VAL A 2 -0.04 -3.67 18.68
N LYS A 3 0.13 -4.72 17.86
CA LYS A 3 0.82 -4.64 16.54
C LYS A 3 0.04 -3.83 15.50
N PHE A 4 -1.28 -3.79 15.62
CA PHE A 4 -2.19 -3.09 14.69
C PHE A 4 -2.19 -1.58 14.91
N LEU A 5 -2.15 -1.13 16.18
CA LEU A 5 -1.94 0.27 16.51
C LEU A 5 -0.56 0.78 16.04
N LYS A 6 0.47 -0.06 16.05
CA LYS A 6 1.80 0.30 15.53
C LYS A 6 1.82 0.54 14.02
N ILE A 7 1.03 -0.21 13.24
CA ILE A 7 0.87 0.02 11.79
C ILE A 7 0.14 1.35 11.55
N ILE A 8 -0.89 1.67 12.34
CA ILE A 8 -1.56 2.98 12.27
C ILE A 8 -0.61 4.12 12.70
N SER A 9 0.26 3.88 13.70
CA SER A 9 1.31 4.82 14.13
C SER A 9 2.37 5.03 13.04
N LEU A 10 2.75 3.98 12.30
CA LEU A 10 3.69 4.02 11.16
C LEU A 10 3.26 4.99 10.03
N PHE A 11 1.97 5.31 9.93
CA PHE A 11 1.46 6.32 9.00
C PHE A 11 1.27 7.70 9.62
N LYS A 12 1.34 7.81 10.95
CA LYS A 12 1.16 9.05 11.71
C LYS A 12 2.49 9.67 12.13
N GLU A 13 3.46 8.83 12.50
CA GLU A 13 4.85 9.16 12.82
C GLU A 13 5.74 9.10 11.58
N PRO A 14 6.87 9.84 11.55
CA PRO A 14 7.74 9.87 10.40
C PRO A 14 8.37 8.49 10.15
N VAL A 15 8.37 8.03 8.90
CA VAL A 15 9.05 6.81 8.39
C VAL A 15 10.56 6.76 8.66
N LEU A 16 11.09 7.80 9.31
CA LEU A 16 12.46 7.87 9.78
C LEU A 16 12.81 6.66 10.67
N ASP A 17 11.89 6.20 11.52
CA ASP A 17 12.16 5.12 12.48
C ASP A 17 12.31 3.77 11.78
N LEU A 18 11.34 3.37 10.94
CA LEU A 18 11.43 2.11 10.18
C LEU A 18 12.67 2.06 9.29
N GLY A 19 13.01 3.20 8.71
CA GLY A 19 14.19 3.33 7.89
C GLY A 19 15.50 3.16 8.65
N HIS A 20 15.58 3.71 9.86
CA HIS A 20 16.74 3.54 10.75
C HIS A 20 16.83 2.10 11.26
N ASP A 21 15.70 1.48 11.59
CA ASP A 21 15.61 0.08 12.00
C ASP A 21 16.08 -0.86 10.89
N LEU A 22 15.66 -0.65 9.65
CA LEU A 22 16.10 -1.44 8.49
C LEU A 22 17.62 -1.33 8.26
N GLN A 23 18.18 -0.13 8.41
CA GLN A 23 19.61 0.08 8.27
C GLN A 23 20.39 -0.60 9.39
N SER A 24 19.91 -0.49 10.63
CA SER A 24 20.51 -1.14 11.80
C SER A 24 20.44 -2.66 11.68
N PHE A 25 19.31 -3.19 11.20
CA PHE A 25 19.11 -4.61 10.93
C PHE A 25 20.04 -5.11 9.83
N TYR A 26 20.21 -4.35 8.75
CA TYR A 26 21.18 -4.67 7.69
C TYR A 26 22.61 -4.75 8.24
N GLN A 27 23.04 -3.76 9.03
CA GLN A 27 24.37 -3.75 9.62
C GLN A 27 24.60 -4.96 10.52
N LEU A 28 23.64 -5.30 11.37
CA LEU A 28 23.71 -6.48 12.23
C LEU A 28 23.78 -7.79 11.42
N LEU A 29 22.96 -7.94 10.39
CA LEU A 29 22.99 -9.15 9.56
C LEU A 29 24.26 -9.25 8.72
N SER A 30 24.82 -8.12 8.29
CA SER A 30 26.05 -8.09 7.47
C SER A 30 27.28 -8.59 8.23
N SER A 31 27.27 -8.55 9.56
CA SER A 31 28.36 -9.10 10.38
C SER A 31 28.23 -10.60 10.66
N ILE A 32 27.06 -11.20 10.39
CA ILE A 32 26.75 -12.59 10.72
C ILE A 32 26.56 -13.45 9.46
N LEU A 33 26.04 -12.87 8.38
CA LEU A 33 25.64 -13.59 7.18
C LEU A 33 26.56 -13.27 5.99
N SER A 34 26.70 -14.25 5.10
CA SER A 34 27.32 -14.01 3.79
C SER A 34 26.44 -13.12 2.91
N GLN A 35 27.07 -12.39 2.01
CA GLN A 35 26.37 -11.45 1.13
C GLN A 35 25.23 -12.09 0.33
N SER A 36 25.37 -13.35 -0.11
CA SER A 36 24.32 -14.07 -0.84
C SER A 36 23.08 -14.33 0.02
N LYS A 37 23.27 -14.69 1.30
CA LYS A 37 22.15 -14.90 2.24
C LYS A 37 21.50 -13.59 2.62
N LEU A 38 22.31 -12.55 2.83
CA LEU A 38 21.83 -11.22 3.13
C LEU A 38 20.98 -10.70 1.97
N ARG A 39 21.48 -10.80 0.73
CA ARG A 39 20.73 -10.43 -0.48
C ARG A 39 19.41 -11.20 -0.56
N TYR A 40 19.41 -12.50 -0.30
CA TYR A 40 18.17 -13.30 -0.30
C TYR A 40 17.13 -12.78 0.71
N ILE A 41 17.55 -12.41 1.93
CA ILE A 41 16.66 -11.85 2.95
C ILE A 41 16.08 -10.51 2.51
N PHE A 42 16.95 -9.59 2.08
CA PHE A 42 16.52 -8.25 1.68
C PHE A 42 15.75 -8.25 0.35
N ASP A 43 15.95 -9.27 -0.49
CA ASP A 43 15.27 -9.40 -1.77
C ASP A 43 13.73 -9.53 -1.58
N GLY A 44 13.28 -10.16 -0.51
CA GLY A 44 11.86 -10.31 -0.16
C GLY A 44 11.25 -9.15 0.62
N LEU A 45 12.07 -8.24 1.19
CA LEU A 45 11.56 -7.17 2.05
C LEU A 45 10.74 -6.14 1.28
N GLY A 46 11.11 -5.82 0.03
CA GLY A 46 10.32 -4.92 -0.82
C GLY A 46 8.90 -5.44 -1.06
N HIS A 47 8.76 -6.73 -1.42
CA HIS A 47 7.48 -7.42 -1.55
C HIS A 47 6.68 -7.40 -0.25
N LEU A 48 7.33 -7.75 0.88
CA LEU A 48 6.67 -7.80 2.18
C LEU A 48 6.15 -6.42 2.60
N CYS A 49 6.98 -5.37 2.48
CA CYS A 49 6.58 -4.00 2.77
C CYS A 49 5.40 -3.57 1.88
N ALA A 50 5.46 -3.80 0.57
CA ALA A 50 4.39 -3.49 -0.37
C ALA A 50 3.06 -4.19 0.00
N SER A 51 3.13 -5.49 0.31
CA SER A 51 1.98 -6.27 0.76
C SER A 51 1.38 -5.70 2.05
N ILE A 52 2.22 -5.39 3.05
CA ILE A 52 1.77 -4.76 4.30
C ILE A 52 1.08 -3.42 4.02
N PHE A 53 1.65 -2.56 3.17
CA PHE A 53 1.04 -1.28 2.80
C PHE A 53 -0.36 -1.49 2.21
N ILE A 54 -0.48 -2.33 1.17
CA ILE A 54 -1.75 -2.54 0.47
C ILE A 54 -2.78 -3.21 1.38
N HIS A 55 -2.42 -4.27 2.10
CA HIS A 55 -3.35 -4.99 2.98
C HIS A 55 -3.72 -4.17 4.22
N SER A 56 -2.86 -3.29 4.72
CA SER A 56 -3.20 -2.41 5.84
C SER A 56 -4.29 -1.39 5.48
N SER A 57 -4.48 -1.07 4.19
CA SER A 57 -5.48 -0.11 3.71
C SER A 57 -6.92 -0.44 4.13
N GLN A 58 -7.25 -1.73 4.26
CA GLN A 58 -8.58 -2.18 4.70
C GLN A 58 -8.92 -1.67 6.12
N HIS A 59 -7.90 -1.54 6.98
CA HIS A 59 -8.05 -1.14 8.37
C HIS A 59 -7.78 0.34 8.61
N MET A 60 -7.37 1.10 7.59
CA MET A 60 -7.12 2.53 7.72
C MET A 60 -8.42 3.30 7.99
N PRO A 61 -8.42 4.34 8.83
CA PRO A 61 -9.58 5.23 8.93
C PRO A 61 -9.79 6.02 7.62
N ARG A 62 -10.82 6.88 7.59
CA ARG A 62 -11.06 7.81 6.47
C ARG A 62 -9.79 8.63 6.21
N LEU A 63 -9.33 8.69 4.96
CA LEU A 63 -8.14 9.44 4.57
C LEU A 63 -8.50 10.79 3.96
N SER A 64 -7.96 11.86 4.54
CA SER A 64 -7.92 13.18 3.87
C SER A 64 -6.89 13.20 2.75
N ASP A 65 -6.96 14.16 1.82
CA ASP A 65 -6.00 14.26 0.73
C ASP A 65 -4.55 14.46 1.21
N SER A 66 -4.38 15.20 2.31
CA SER A 66 -3.09 15.34 3.00
C SER A 66 -2.58 14.00 3.55
N ALA A 67 -3.47 13.14 4.02
CA ALA A 67 -3.13 11.80 4.50
C ALA A 67 -2.74 10.87 3.34
N LYS A 68 -3.48 10.90 2.22
CA LYS A 68 -3.14 10.14 1.00
C LYS A 68 -1.73 10.50 0.50
N LYS A 69 -1.42 11.80 0.37
CA LYS A 69 -0.07 12.29 -0.01
C LYS A 69 1.00 11.86 0.98
N ARG A 70 0.69 11.83 2.28
CA ARG A 70 1.61 11.35 3.33
C ARG A 70 1.94 9.88 3.16
N VAL A 71 0.93 9.03 2.92
CA VAL A 71 1.14 7.60 2.69
C VAL A 71 2.05 7.37 1.47
N CYS A 72 1.83 8.07 0.36
CA CYS A 72 2.70 7.96 -0.82
C CYS A 72 4.16 8.38 -0.51
N ARG A 73 4.35 9.49 0.23
CA ARG A 73 5.69 9.92 0.68
C ARG A 73 6.35 8.91 1.60
N ASN A 74 5.57 8.29 2.49
CA ASN A 74 6.03 7.27 3.41
C ASN A 74 6.52 6.02 2.65
N ILE A 75 5.74 5.53 1.70
CA ILE A 75 6.12 4.39 0.84
C ILE A 75 7.40 4.72 0.07
N TRP A 76 7.49 5.92 -0.52
CA TRP A 76 8.69 6.36 -1.22
C TRP A 76 9.91 6.44 -0.29
N GLY A 77 9.74 6.90 0.95
CA GLY A 77 10.81 6.92 1.95
C GLY A 77 11.34 5.53 2.28
N VAL A 78 10.46 4.53 2.42
CA VAL A 78 10.86 3.12 2.60
C VAL A 78 11.59 2.61 1.35
N GLN A 79 11.04 2.90 0.17
CA GLN A 79 11.62 2.49 -1.10
C GLN A 79 13.05 3.01 -1.28
N GLN A 80 13.29 4.31 -1.04
CA GLN A 80 14.63 4.90 -1.17
C GLN A 80 15.64 4.20 -0.26
N ARG A 81 15.26 3.90 0.97
CA ARG A 81 16.16 3.25 1.94
C ARG A 81 16.44 1.80 1.58
N LEU A 82 15.41 1.04 1.22
CA LEU A 82 15.61 -0.34 0.75
C LEU A 82 16.47 -0.35 -0.50
N SER A 83 16.19 0.52 -1.48
CA SER A 83 17.02 0.64 -2.69
C SER A 83 18.47 1.03 -2.41
N GLN A 84 18.74 1.84 -1.39
CA GLN A 84 20.11 2.13 -0.95
C GLN A 84 20.79 0.90 -0.34
N ILE A 85 20.07 0.12 0.45
CA ILE A 85 20.57 -1.10 1.09
C ILE A 85 20.83 -2.21 0.06
N THR A 86 19.90 -2.41 -0.87
CA THR A 86 19.90 -3.52 -1.83
C THR A 86 20.58 -3.17 -3.17
N ALA A 87 20.90 -1.89 -3.38
CA ALA A 87 21.43 -1.33 -4.63
C ALA A 87 20.57 -1.66 -5.87
N ARG A 88 19.25 -1.79 -5.69
CA ARG A 88 18.29 -2.13 -6.75
C ARG A 88 16.98 -1.37 -6.59
N ARG A 89 16.22 -1.28 -7.67
CA ARG A 89 14.88 -0.69 -7.66
C ARG A 89 13.87 -1.67 -7.05
N GLU A 90 13.14 -1.23 -6.03
CA GLU A 90 12.07 -2.01 -5.40
C GLU A 90 10.73 -1.77 -6.13
N ALA A 91 10.50 -2.47 -7.26
CA ALA A 91 9.33 -2.29 -8.13
C ALA A 91 7.98 -2.50 -7.43
N GLU A 92 7.97 -3.31 -6.38
CA GLU A 92 6.76 -3.61 -5.62
C GLU A 92 6.30 -2.45 -4.75
N LEU A 93 7.25 -1.62 -4.32
CA LEU A 93 6.93 -0.38 -3.61
C LEU A 93 6.44 0.68 -4.59
N ASP A 94 6.87 0.65 -5.86
CA ASP A 94 6.22 1.46 -6.91
C ASP A 94 4.76 1.03 -7.11
N ARG A 95 4.50 -0.29 -7.16
CA ARG A 95 3.14 -0.85 -7.25
C ARG A 95 2.28 -0.44 -6.05
N ALA A 96 2.81 -0.55 -4.83
CA ALA A 96 2.10 -0.12 -3.62
C ALA A 96 1.85 1.39 -3.62
N ARG A 97 2.79 2.20 -4.09
CA ARG A 97 2.57 3.64 -4.22
C ARG A 97 1.48 3.96 -5.24
N ALA A 98 1.51 3.32 -6.41
CA ALA A 98 0.48 3.47 -7.43
C ALA A 98 -0.92 3.13 -6.91
N PHE A 99 -1.03 2.10 -6.05
CA PHE A 99 -2.27 1.76 -5.35
C PHE A 99 -2.84 2.93 -4.55
N PHE A 100 -2.03 3.59 -3.72
CA PHE A 100 -2.49 4.74 -2.93
C PHE A 100 -2.67 6.01 -3.76
N GLU A 101 -1.95 6.17 -4.88
CA GLU A 101 -2.17 7.27 -5.81
C GLU A 101 -3.55 7.19 -6.47
N LEU A 102 -4.08 5.99 -6.73
CA LEU A 102 -5.45 5.82 -7.24
C LEU A 102 -6.50 6.44 -6.31
N LEU A 103 -6.30 6.38 -4.98
CA LEU A 103 -7.21 7.00 -3.99
C LEU A 103 -7.26 8.53 -4.06
N SER A 104 -6.35 9.17 -4.78
CA SER A 104 -6.36 10.61 -5.01
C SER A 104 -7.44 11.03 -6.01
N HIS A 105 -8.00 10.08 -6.76
CA HIS A 105 -9.14 10.30 -7.66
C HIS A 105 -10.46 10.11 -6.90
N ASP A 106 -11.51 10.78 -7.37
CA ASP A 106 -12.88 10.51 -6.93
C ASP A 106 -13.28 9.05 -7.20
N THR A 107 -14.19 8.53 -6.37
CA THR A 107 -14.60 7.12 -6.41
C THR A 107 -15.15 6.71 -7.79
N ASP A 108 -15.93 7.57 -8.46
CA ASP A 108 -16.43 7.30 -9.81
C ASP A 108 -15.32 7.23 -10.85
N ARG A 109 -14.35 8.16 -10.80
CA ARG A 109 -13.20 8.15 -11.69
C ARG A 109 -12.31 6.93 -11.43
N LEU A 110 -12.17 6.53 -10.16
CA LEU A 110 -11.44 5.34 -9.78
C LEU A 110 -12.09 4.09 -10.38
N MET A 111 -13.43 3.98 -10.36
CA MET A 111 -14.15 2.85 -10.99
C MET A 111 -13.86 2.74 -12.49
N LEU A 112 -13.74 3.87 -13.20
CA LEU A 112 -13.41 3.89 -14.63
C LEU A 112 -11.96 3.45 -14.92
N LEU A 113 -11.04 3.64 -13.97
CA LEU A 113 -9.63 3.27 -14.12
C LEU A 113 -9.36 1.79 -13.77
N ILE A 114 -10.30 1.10 -13.12
CA ILE A 114 -10.09 -0.29 -12.68
C ILE A 114 -9.81 -1.27 -13.82
N PRO A 115 -10.54 -1.23 -14.96
CA PRO A 115 -10.27 -2.12 -16.10
C PRO A 115 -8.80 -2.13 -16.51
N ASP A 116 -8.18 -0.96 -16.61
CA ASP A 116 -6.77 -0.79 -16.99
C ASP A 116 -5.78 -1.27 -15.91
N ARG A 117 -6.26 -1.46 -14.68
CA ARG A 117 -5.46 -1.84 -13.50
C ARG A 117 -5.68 -3.29 -13.07
N LYS A 118 -6.55 -4.04 -13.74
CA LYS A 118 -6.85 -5.46 -13.45
C LYS A 118 -5.61 -6.36 -13.47
N SER A 119 -4.64 -6.07 -14.34
CA SER A 119 -3.37 -6.83 -14.43
C SER A 119 -2.38 -6.46 -13.33
N GLN A 120 -2.55 -5.32 -12.67
CA GLN A 120 -1.63 -4.79 -11.66
C GLN A 120 -2.03 -5.21 -10.24
N PHE A 121 -3.33 -5.41 -9.98
CA PHE A 121 -3.86 -5.70 -8.65
C PHE A 121 -4.80 -6.90 -8.64
N THR A 122 -4.77 -7.66 -7.56
CA THR A 122 -5.70 -8.75 -7.33
C THR A 122 -7.11 -8.22 -7.02
N SER A 123 -8.13 -9.06 -7.21
CA SER A 123 -9.51 -8.72 -6.87
C SER A 123 -9.67 -8.27 -5.41
N ALA A 124 -8.93 -8.89 -4.49
CA ALA A 124 -8.99 -8.53 -3.07
C ALA A 124 -8.39 -7.14 -2.82
N GLU A 125 -7.24 -6.82 -3.42
CA GLU A 125 -6.61 -5.51 -3.30
C GLU A 125 -7.49 -4.40 -3.88
N LEU A 126 -8.09 -4.62 -5.05
CA LEU A 126 -9.07 -3.69 -5.64
C LEU A 126 -10.30 -3.50 -4.73
N GLY A 127 -10.76 -4.57 -4.07
CA GLY A 127 -11.80 -4.49 -3.05
C GLY A 127 -11.41 -3.61 -1.85
N HIS A 128 -10.17 -3.73 -1.36
CA HIS A 128 -9.65 -2.84 -0.32
C HIS A 128 -9.60 -1.38 -0.78
N LEU A 129 -9.18 -1.14 -2.03
CA LEU A 129 -9.12 0.20 -2.63
C LEU A 129 -10.50 0.86 -2.66
N ILE A 130 -11.52 0.14 -3.16
CA ILE A 130 -12.90 0.63 -3.20
C ILE A 130 -13.44 0.90 -1.80
N THR A 131 -13.23 -0.04 -0.88
CA THR A 131 -13.68 0.10 0.51
C THR A 131 -13.12 1.36 1.14
N LEU A 132 -11.82 1.61 0.95
CA LEU A 132 -11.16 2.80 1.49
C LEU A 132 -11.59 4.09 0.77
N SER A 133 -11.82 4.06 -0.54
CA SER A 133 -12.30 5.20 -1.33
C SER A 133 -13.70 5.63 -0.89
N VAL A 134 -14.66 4.69 -0.84
CA VAL A 134 -16.04 4.94 -0.40
C VAL A 134 -16.07 5.49 1.03
N ARG A 135 -15.30 4.86 1.94
CA ARG A 135 -15.19 5.31 3.33
C ARG A 135 -14.60 6.72 3.46
N SER A 136 -13.70 7.11 2.57
CA SER A 136 -13.04 8.42 2.60
C SER A 136 -13.83 9.51 1.87
N ASN A 137 -14.85 9.14 1.08
CA ASN A 137 -15.74 10.07 0.40
C ASN A 137 -16.86 10.54 1.35
N PRO A 138 -17.02 11.85 1.60
CA PRO A 138 -17.98 12.36 2.58
C PRO A 138 -19.44 12.08 2.20
N THR A 139 -19.75 12.02 0.91
CA THR A 139 -21.10 11.76 0.40
C THR A 139 -21.42 10.27 0.45
N LEU A 140 -20.54 9.44 -0.12
CA LEU A 140 -20.77 8.00 -0.21
C LEU A 140 -20.69 7.30 1.15
N ALA A 141 -19.86 7.79 2.08
CA ALA A 141 -19.73 7.20 3.41
C ALA A 141 -21.00 7.29 4.27
N ASN A 142 -21.91 8.23 3.95
CA ASN A 142 -23.18 8.40 4.66
C ASN A 142 -24.37 7.78 3.90
N GLN A 143 -24.15 7.32 2.66
CA GLN A 143 -25.17 6.70 1.84
C GLN A 143 -25.28 5.20 2.18
N HIS A 144 -26.45 4.79 2.65
CA HIS A 144 -26.72 3.38 2.96
C HIS A 144 -26.61 2.51 1.68
N GLY A 145 -25.89 1.40 1.75
CA GLY A 145 -25.71 0.48 0.62
C GLY A 145 -24.69 0.91 -0.44
N ALA A 146 -24.05 2.07 -0.31
CA ALA A 146 -23.13 2.59 -1.33
C ALA A 146 -21.90 1.70 -1.51
N LEU A 147 -21.36 1.14 -0.44
CA LEU A 147 -20.21 0.24 -0.50
C LEU A 147 -20.56 -1.05 -1.24
N GLU A 148 -21.69 -1.67 -0.88
CA GLU A 148 -22.20 -2.89 -1.48
C GLU A 148 -22.44 -2.71 -2.97
N GLN A 149 -23.02 -1.57 -3.37
CA GLN A 149 -23.21 -1.22 -4.78
C GLN A 149 -21.88 -1.11 -5.53
N ARG A 150 -20.87 -0.43 -4.97
CA ARG A 150 -19.56 -0.30 -5.62
C ARG A 150 -18.80 -1.61 -5.68
N LEU A 151 -18.90 -2.46 -4.66
CA LEU A 151 -18.31 -3.81 -4.67
C LEU A 151 -19.02 -4.74 -5.68
N ALA A 152 -20.34 -4.63 -5.82
CA ALA A 152 -21.08 -5.35 -6.86
C ALA A 152 -20.64 -4.90 -8.27
N GLN A 153 -20.50 -3.59 -8.50
CA GLN A 153 -19.96 -3.05 -9.75
C GLN A 153 -18.54 -3.55 -10.03
N LEU A 154 -17.65 -3.53 -9.03
CA LEU A 154 -16.30 -4.09 -9.13
C LEU A 154 -16.36 -5.57 -9.55
N SER A 155 -17.21 -6.37 -8.92
CA SER A 155 -17.35 -7.79 -9.23
C SER A 155 -17.83 -8.03 -10.66
N SER A 156 -18.69 -7.15 -11.20
CA SER A 156 -19.16 -7.21 -12.58
C SER A 156 -18.02 -6.92 -13.54
N ILE A 157 -17.28 -5.82 -13.31
CA ILE A 157 -16.12 -5.42 -14.11
C ILE A 157 -15.09 -6.55 -14.15
N LEU A 158 -14.82 -7.20 -13.02
CA LEU A 158 -13.82 -8.28 -12.95
C LEU A 158 -14.24 -9.57 -13.67
N LYS A 159 -15.52 -9.78 -13.95
CA LYS A 159 -16.03 -10.94 -14.70
C LYS A 159 -16.00 -10.73 -16.21
N GLU A 160 -15.89 -9.50 -16.68
CA GLU A 160 -15.81 -9.21 -18.12
C GLU A 160 -14.47 -9.70 -18.68
N PRO A 161 -14.48 -10.50 -19.77
CA PRO A 161 -13.25 -10.95 -20.43
C PRO A 161 -12.48 -9.74 -20.98
N VAL A 162 -11.15 -9.79 -20.86
CA VAL A 162 -10.21 -8.80 -21.40
C VAL A 162 -10.14 -8.91 -22.92
#